data_AF-A0A151RAV9-F1
#
_entry.id   AF-A0A151RAV9-F1
#
_cell.length_a   1.000
_cell.length_b   1.000
_cell.length_c   1.000
_cell.angle_alpha   90.00
_cell.angle_beta   90.00
_cell.angle_gamma   90.00
#
_symmetry.space_group_name_H-M   'P 1'
#
loop_
_entity.id
_entity.type
_entity.pdbx_description
1 polymer ?
#
loop_
_entity_poly.entity_id
_entity_poly.type
_entity_poly.pdbx_seq_one_letter_code
_entity_poly.pdbx_strand_id
1 'polypeptide(L)'
;MEEENEEIKTFKDLGLIESLVEACEKLGWKNPLKIQIEAIPLALEGKDVIRLAQTGFGKTRAFVLPILQALLEAPYPNDFFACVLSPTRELVIQIVEQFEAMLLKSRFYLGSERE
;
A
#
# COMPACT_ATOMS: atom_id res chain seq x y z
N MET A 1 -5.03 -14.19 28.68
CA MET A 1 -4.74 -14.01 27.25
C MET A 1 -3.78 -12.85 27.21
N GLU A 2 -2.55 -13.12 26.79
CA GLU A 2 -1.39 -12.26 26.97
C GLU A 2 -1.59 -10.92 26.27
N GLU A 3 -1.48 -9.84 27.04
CA GLU A 3 -1.28 -8.49 26.50
C GLU A 3 0.14 -8.46 25.91
N GLU A 4 0.27 -8.76 24.62
CA GLU A 4 1.51 -8.52 23.89
C GLU A 4 1.78 -7.02 23.91
N ASN A 5 2.95 -6.64 24.45
CA ASN A 5 3.51 -5.29 24.35
C ASN A 5 3.45 -4.86 22.87
N GLU A 6 2.50 -3.99 22.51
CA GLU A 6 2.50 -3.34 21.20
C GLU A 6 3.67 -2.36 21.15
N GLU A 7 4.85 -2.87 20.78
CA GLU A 7 5.90 -2.02 20.23
C GLU A 7 5.26 -1.19 19.12
N ILE A 8 5.34 0.13 19.26
CA ILE A 8 4.86 1.07 18.26
C ILE A 8 5.75 0.89 17.03
N LYS A 9 5.33 0.03 16.11
CA LYS A 9 6.03 -0.19 14.85
C LYS A 9 5.78 1.01 13.96
N THR A 10 6.84 1.58 13.39
CA THR A 10 6.78 2.63 12.38
C THR A 10 6.68 2.01 10.98
N PHE A 11 6.33 2.79 9.96
CA PHE A 11 6.38 2.32 8.57
C PHE A 11 7.79 1.90 8.13
N LYS A 12 8.83 2.50 8.72
CA LYS A 12 10.23 2.15 8.50
C LYS A 12 10.54 0.75 9.02
N ASP A 13 9.99 0.39 10.18
CA ASP A 13 10.16 -0.94 10.79
C ASP A 13 9.48 -2.06 9.97
N LEU A 14 8.61 -1.70 9.01
CA LEU A 14 7.98 -2.66 8.10
C LEU A 14 8.84 -3.00 6.88
N GLY A 15 10.02 -2.37 6.72
CA GLY A 15 10.92 -2.62 5.60
C GLY A 15 10.67 -1.75 4.36
N LEU A 16 9.90 -0.67 4.50
CA LEU A 16 9.64 0.26 3.39
C LEU A 16 10.84 1.17 3.11
N ILE A 17 11.05 1.52 1.83
CA ILE A 17 12.05 2.51 1.43
C ILE A 17 11.72 3.90 1.97
N GLU A 18 12.75 4.71 2.20
CA GLU A 18 12.65 6.04 2.82
C GLU A 18 11.66 6.96 2.08
N SER A 19 11.61 6.91 0.74
CA SER A 19 10.69 7.73 -0.05
C SER A 19 9.22 7.43 0.22
N LEU A 20 8.86 6.17 0.47
CA LEU A 20 7.51 5.77 0.85
C LEU A 20 7.20 6.13 2.30
N VAL A 21 8.18 6.00 3.20
CA VAL A 21 8.03 6.43 4.61
C VAL A 21 7.76 7.94 4.68
N GLU A 22 8.55 8.75 3.97
CA GLU A 22 8.31 10.20 3.87
C GLU A 22 6.93 10.53 3.28
N ALA A 23 6.49 9.78 2.26
CA ALA A 23 5.17 9.97 1.67
C ALA A 23 4.06 9.67 2.70
N CYS A 24 4.19 8.59 3.48
CA CYS A 24 3.29 8.27 4.58
C CYS A 24 3.24 9.42 5.61
N GLU A 25 4.39 9.96 6.02
CA GLU A 25 4.46 11.08 6.96
C GLU A 25 3.79 12.34 6.41
N LYS A 26 4.05 12.69 5.14
CA LYS A 26 3.43 13.86 4.46
C LYS A 26 1.91 13.72 4.35
N LEU A 27 1.41 12.50 4.18
CA LEU A 27 -0.02 12.20 4.17
C LEU A 27 -0.63 12.11 5.58
N GLY A 28 0.18 12.31 6.63
CA GLY A 28 -0.26 12.28 8.03
C GLY A 28 -0.48 10.87 8.58
N TRP A 29 0.07 9.84 7.93
CA TRP A 29 -0.04 8.44 8.36
C TRP A 29 1.03 8.16 9.41
N LYS A 30 0.71 8.43 10.68
CA LYS A 30 1.67 8.36 11.78
C LYS A 30 2.10 6.93 12.11
N ASN A 31 1.13 6.04 12.33
CA ASN A 31 1.39 4.66 12.73
C ASN A 31 0.69 3.68 11.77
N PRO A 32 1.35 2.58 11.37
CA PRO A 32 0.72 1.51 10.63
C PRO A 32 -0.35 0.83 11.49
N LEU A 33 -1.43 0.42 10.83
CA LEU A 33 -2.49 -0.35 11.48
C LEU A 33 -2.08 -1.83 11.62
N LYS A 34 -2.69 -2.56 12.55
CA LYS A 34 -2.41 -3.99 12.80
C LYS A 34 -2.37 -4.84 11.51
N ILE A 35 -3.34 -4.66 10.62
CA ILE A 35 -3.35 -5.37 9.34
C ILE A 35 -2.17 -5.03 8.43
N GLN A 36 -1.67 -3.78 8.47
CA GLN A 36 -0.52 -3.34 7.68
C GLN A 36 0.77 -3.93 8.26
N ILE A 37 0.90 -3.93 9.59
CA ILE A 37 2.03 -4.56 10.30
C ILE A 37 2.15 -6.04 9.93
N GLU A 38 1.02 -6.74 9.86
CA GLU A 38 0.99 -8.18 9.56
C GLU A 38 1.11 -8.50 8.06
N ALA A 39 0.71 -7.58 7.17
CA ALA A 39 0.61 -7.86 5.73
C ALA A 39 1.80 -7.34 4.94
N ILE A 40 2.28 -6.13 5.24
CA ILE A 40 3.30 -5.44 4.44
C ILE A 40 4.61 -6.24 4.39
N PRO A 41 5.19 -6.71 5.52
CA PRO A 41 6.44 -7.45 5.47
C PRO A 41 6.34 -8.73 4.62
N LEU A 42 5.22 -9.47 4.74
CA LEU A 42 4.99 -10.68 3.95
C LEU A 42 4.83 -10.37 2.45
N ALA A 43 4.15 -9.27 2.12
CA ALA A 43 3.97 -8.85 0.74
C ALA A 43 5.29 -8.35 0.12
N LEU A 44 6.15 -7.67 0.90
CA LEU A 44 7.49 -7.26 0.46
C LEU A 44 8.41 -8.46 0.21
N GLU A 45 8.23 -9.56 0.95
CA GLU A 45 8.91 -10.84 0.69
C GLU A 45 8.39 -11.56 -0.57
N GLY A 46 7.38 -11.02 -1.27
CA GLY A 46 6.78 -11.63 -2.45
C GLY A 46 5.89 -12.85 -2.16
N LYS A 47 5.40 -12.98 -0.92
CA LYS A 47 4.48 -14.07 -0.53
C LYS A 47 3.03 -13.72 -0.89
N ASP A 48 2.24 -14.75 -1.15
CA ASP A 48 0.79 -14.62 -1.26
C ASP A 48 0.18 -14.34 0.12
N VAL A 49 -0.59 -13.24 0.23
CA VAL A 49 -1.15 -12.78 1.51
C VAL A 49 -2.67 -12.71 1.42
N ILE A 50 -3.34 -13.43 2.33
CA ILE A 50 -4.79 -13.28 2.58
C ILE A 50 -4.97 -12.60 3.94
N ARG A 51 -5.73 -11.50 3.97
CA ARG A 51 -6.05 -10.78 5.20
C ARG A 51 -7.52 -10.38 5.28
N LEU A 52 -8.10 -10.67 6.43
CA LEU A 52 -9.46 -10.28 6.78
C LEU A 52 -9.40 -9.12 7.76
N ALA A 53 -10.11 -8.05 7.45
CA ALA A 53 -10.38 -6.93 8.35
C ALA A 53 -11.70 -6.27 7.94
N GLN A 54 -12.22 -5.38 8.78
CA GLN A 54 -13.39 -4.59 8.43
C GLN A 54 -13.03 -3.44 7.46
N THR A 55 -14.03 -2.90 6.77
CA THR A 55 -13.86 -1.72 5.90
C THR A 55 -13.42 -0.53 6.74
N GLY A 56 -12.48 0.28 6.23
CA GLY A 56 -11.93 1.44 6.95
C GLY A 56 -10.67 1.15 7.77
N PHE A 57 -10.22 -0.11 7.89
CA PHE A 57 -9.03 -0.49 8.66
C PHE A 57 -7.73 -0.46 7.85
N GLY A 58 -7.64 0.38 6.82
CA GLY A 58 -6.41 0.60 6.05
C GLY A 58 -5.89 -0.59 5.23
N LYS A 59 -6.77 -1.54 4.88
CA LYS A 59 -6.47 -2.63 3.91
C LYS A 59 -5.88 -2.12 2.61
N THR A 60 -6.38 -0.99 2.12
CA THR A 60 -5.93 -0.41 0.85
C THR A 60 -4.44 -0.12 0.89
N ARG A 61 -3.97 0.56 1.94
CA ARG A 61 -2.55 0.87 2.12
C ARG A 61 -1.70 -0.39 2.32
N ALA A 62 -2.28 -1.45 2.90
CA ALA A 62 -1.57 -2.71 3.12
C ALA A 62 -1.14 -3.41 1.83
N PHE A 63 -1.82 -3.19 0.70
CA PHE A 63 -1.37 -3.67 -0.62
C PHE A 63 -0.78 -2.57 -1.50
N VAL A 64 -1.19 -1.30 -1.36
CA VAL A 64 -0.62 -0.19 -2.14
C VAL A 64 0.86 -0.01 -1.86
N LEU A 65 1.26 -0.02 -0.59
CA LEU A 65 2.66 0.19 -0.17
C LEU A 65 3.62 -0.85 -0.78
N PRO A 66 3.39 -2.17 -0.65
CA PRO A 66 4.29 -3.16 -1.25
C PRO A 66 4.29 -3.13 -2.78
N ILE A 67 3.16 -2.83 -3.43
CA ILE A 67 3.12 -2.68 -4.91
C ILE A 67 4.00 -1.50 -5.34
N LEU A 68 3.89 -0.35 -4.65
CA LEU A 68 4.69 0.83 -4.97
C LEU A 68 6.17 0.61 -4.67
N GLN A 69 6.52 -0.09 -3.59
CA GLN A 69 7.90 -0.47 -3.31
C GLN A 69 8.49 -1.27 -4.47
N ALA A 70 7.81 -2.35 -4.86
CA ALA A 70 8.28 -3.21 -5.93
C ALA A 70 8.40 -2.44 -7.26
N LEU A 71 7.50 -1.48 -7.51
CA LEU A 71 7.57 -0.61 -8.69
C LEU A 71 8.79 0.32 -8.66
N LEU A 72 9.10 0.91 -7.50
CA LEU A 72 10.20 1.86 -7.33
C LEU A 72 11.58 1.18 -7.30
N GLU A 73 11.65 -0.08 -6.87
CA GLU A 73 12.88 -0.88 -6.86
C GLU A 73 13.13 -1.59 -8.20
N ALA A 74 12.13 -1.69 -9.08
CA ALA A 74 12.27 -2.33 -10.38
C ALA A 74 13.19 -1.50 -11.30
N PRO A 75 14.32 -2.05 -11.81
CA PRO A 75 15.24 -1.31 -12.66
C PRO A 75 14.66 -1.00 -14.05
N TYR A 76 13.75 -1.85 -14.54
CA TYR A 76 13.02 -1.69 -15.79
C TYR A 76 11.57 -2.12 -15.56
N PRO A 77 10.70 -1.24 -15.03
CA PRO A 77 9.32 -1.58 -14.81
C PRO A 77 8.63 -1.81 -16.17
N ASN A 78 7.90 -2.92 -16.29
CA ASN A 78 7.06 -3.18 -17.46
C ASN A 78 5.96 -2.11 -17.55
N ASP A 79 5.45 -1.87 -18.76
CA ASP A 79 4.29 -0.98 -19.00
C ASP A 79 3.06 -1.39 -18.17
N PHE A 80 2.98 -2.68 -17.80
CA PHE A 80 1.97 -3.23 -16.90
C PHE A 80 2.66 -3.91 -15.70
N PHE A 81 2.44 -3.36 -14.49
CA PHE A 81 3.12 -3.81 -13.27
C PHE A 81 2.21 -4.54 -12.29
N ALA A 82 0.98 -4.04 -12.06
CA ALA A 82 0.05 -4.61 -11.10
C ALA A 82 -1.40 -4.46 -11.55
N CYS A 83 -2.24 -5.41 -11.15
CA CYS A 83 -3.68 -5.39 -11.36
C CYS A 83 -4.40 -5.41 -10.01
N VAL A 84 -5.23 -4.41 -9.75
CA VAL A 84 -6.07 -4.35 -8.55
C VAL A 84 -7.53 -4.48 -8.96
N LEU A 85 -8.19 -5.53 -8.48
CA LEU A 85 -9.59 -5.81 -8.77
C LEU A 85 -10.47 -5.31 -7.63
N SER A 86 -11.59 -4.67 -7.99
CA SER A 86 -12.55 -4.13 -7.04
C SER A 86 -13.97 -4.30 -7.57
N PRO A 87 -14.97 -4.59 -6.72
CA PRO A 87 -16.32 -4.94 -7.17
C PRO A 87 -17.15 -3.74 -7.66
N THR A 88 -16.78 -2.51 -7.31
CA THR A 88 -17.52 -1.30 -7.72
C THR A 88 -16.60 -0.19 -8.21
N ARG A 89 -17.13 0.67 -9.08
CA ARG A 89 -16.39 1.80 -9.66
C ARG A 89 -15.97 2.81 -8.59
N GLU A 90 -16.83 3.04 -7.60
CA GLU A 90 -16.56 3.96 -6.49
C GLU A 90 -15.35 3.50 -5.67
N LEU A 91 -15.25 2.19 -5.43
CA LEU A 91 -14.10 1.62 -4.74
C LEU A 91 -12.83 1.66 -5.59
N VAL A 92 -12.94 1.48 -6.93
CA VAL A 92 -11.80 1.68 -7.83
C VAL A 92 -11.26 3.11 -7.71
N ILE A 93 -12.14 4.11 -7.77
CA ILE A 93 -11.76 5.54 -7.67
C ILE A 93 -11.03 5.79 -6.34
N GLN A 94 -11.57 5.28 -5.23
CA GLN A 94 -10.92 5.43 -3.91
C GLN A 94 -9.54 4.77 -3.85
N ILE A 95 -9.37 3.61 -4.48
CA ILE A 95 -8.07 2.92 -4.54
C ILE A 95 -7.08 3.73 -5.39
N VAL A 96 -7.52 4.25 -6.54
CA VAL A 96 -6.70 5.09 -7.42
C VAL A 96 -6.22 6.34 -6.68
N GLU A 97 -7.09 7.01 -5.93
CA GLU A 97 -6.71 8.16 -5.10
C GLU A 97 -5.62 7.81 -4.06
N GLN A 98 -5.61 6.58 -3.52
CA GLN A 98 -4.53 6.16 -2.62
C GLN A 98 -3.20 6.01 -3.35
N PHE A 99 -3.20 5.46 -4.56
CA PHE A 99 -1.98 5.37 -5.38
C PHE A 99 -1.46 6.78 -5.75
N GLU A 100 -2.34 7.65 -6.23
CA GLU A 100 -1.96 9.02 -6.63
C GLU A 100 -1.43 9.85 -5.46
N ALA A 101 -2.04 9.72 -4.28
CA ALA A 101 -1.59 10.40 -3.07
C ALA A 101 -0.14 10.02 -2.69
N MET A 102 0.24 8.76 -2.90
CA MET A 102 1.58 8.27 -2.60
C MET A 102 2.62 8.65 -3.66
N LEU A 103 2.21 8.82 -4.92
CA LEU A 103 3.12 9.00 -6.06
C LEU A 103 3.61 10.43 -6.31
N LEU A 104 3.33 11.39 -5.41
CA LEU A 104 3.84 12.78 -5.43
C LEU A 104 4.04 13.34 -6.86
N LYS A 105 2.94 13.56 -7.60
CA LYS A 105 2.92 14.14 -8.97
C LYS A 105 3.91 13.54 -9.98
N SER A 106 4.34 12.30 -9.80
CA SER A 106 4.92 11.55 -10.91
C SER A 106 3.78 11.12 -11.83
N ARG A 107 3.82 11.58 -13.09
CA ARG A 107 2.71 11.51 -14.04
C ARG A 107 2.48 10.05 -14.49
N PHE A 108 1.67 9.30 -13.77
CA PHE A 108 1.20 7.97 -14.18
C PHE A 108 -0.13 8.09 -14.94
N TYR A 109 -0.21 7.44 -16.10
CA TYR A 109 -1.46 7.29 -16.85
C TYR A 109 -2.18 6.04 -16.36
N LEU A 110 -3.26 6.24 -15.60
CA LEU A 110 -4.21 5.17 -15.32
C LEU A 110 -5.22 5.10 -16.46
N GLY A 111 -5.13 4.03 -17.25
CA GLY A 111 -6.14 3.68 -18.23
C GLY A 111 -7.43 3.26 -17.53
N SER A 112 -8.39 4.18 -17.42
CA SER A 112 -9.79 3.82 -17.21
C SER A 112 -10.37 3.54 -18.59
N GLU A 113 -10.67 2.28 -18.90
CA GLU A 113 -11.53 1.96 -20.03
C GLU A 113 -12.88 2.64 -19.79
N ARG A 114 -13.09 3.74 -20.50
CA ARG A 114 -14.39 4.37 -20.68
C ARG A 114 -14.95 3.79 -21.98
N GLU A 115 -15.86 2.84 -21.86
CA GLU A 115 -17.00 2.76 -22.77
C GLU A 115 -18.16 3.58 -22.18
#